data_AF-A0A933ZPN6-F1
#
_entry.id   AF-A0A933ZPN6-F1
#
_cell.length_a   1.000
_cell.length_b   1.000
_cell.length_c   1.000
_cell.angle_alpha   90.00
_cell.angle_beta   90.00
_cell.angle_gamma   90.00
#
_symmetry.space_group_name_H-M   'P 1'
#
loop_
_entity.id
_entity.type
_entity.pdbx_description
1 polymer ?
#
loop_
_entity_poly.entity_id
_entity_poly.type
_entity_poly.pdbx_seq_one_letter_code
_entity_poly.pdbx_strand_id
1 'polypeptide(L)'
;ITTVGSVRARFEGDLREAEPAVFLPPREMISAFPGFLASWLKRESSFDRSYYELCVALDARPLRGPRSPARAALLAPLEKAIGGTLDLVNGRFYCHQQNGENLEAPLMAEGLRKLGTLAWLILNGSLMDRGLLCWDEPEANLNPRLVTLVRDTLLALVGEGAQALVATHDYLLASELSLASEYATDEPPRLTRFHALKHGEKGIEVESAALFPALSENAILDAFGAHHDRRRELFLREQGK
;
A
#
# COMPACT_ATOMS: atom_id res chain seq x y z
N ILE A 1 22.83 2.24 -20.75
CA ILE A 1 21.76 1.75 -21.65
C ILE A 1 21.11 0.57 -20.94
N THR A 2 20.13 0.84 -20.10
CA THR A 2 19.30 -0.17 -19.44
C THR A 2 18.00 -0.26 -20.23
N THR A 3 17.86 -1.31 -21.03
CA THR A 3 16.58 -1.65 -21.68
C THR A 3 15.62 -2.13 -20.61
N VAL A 4 14.96 -1.19 -19.95
CA VAL A 4 13.79 -1.48 -19.11
C VAL A 4 12.69 -1.88 -20.09
N GLY A 5 12.42 -3.18 -20.18
CA GLY A 5 11.31 -3.68 -20.98
C GLY A 5 10.02 -2.96 -20.57
N SER A 6 9.32 -2.36 -21.53
CA SER A 6 8.03 -1.75 -21.24
C SER A 6 6.95 -2.83 -21.19
N VAL A 7 6.37 -3.09 -20.03
CA VAL A 7 5.13 -3.87 -19.94
C VAL A 7 3.99 -2.97 -20.38
N ARG A 8 3.32 -3.33 -21.48
CA ARG A 8 2.07 -2.70 -21.91
C ARG A 8 0.93 -3.67 -21.65
N ALA A 9 0.22 -3.50 -20.53
CA ALA A 9 -1.03 -4.20 -20.31
C ALA A 9 -2.15 -3.49 -21.10
N ARG A 10 -2.92 -4.23 -21.89
CA ARG A 10 -4.19 -3.74 -22.43
C ARG A 10 -5.25 -4.00 -21.37
N PHE A 11 -5.79 -2.94 -20.80
CA PHE A 11 -6.91 -3.03 -19.87
C PHE A 11 -8.21 -3.03 -20.69
N GLU A 12 -9.05 -4.06 -20.52
CA GLU A 12 -10.44 -4.01 -20.98
C GLU A 12 -11.29 -3.43 -19.85
N GLY A 13 -11.48 -2.11 -19.92
CA GLY A 13 -12.17 -1.32 -18.92
C GLY A 13 -11.79 0.15 -19.04
N ASP A 14 -12.68 1.03 -18.59
CA ASP A 14 -12.42 2.45 -18.57
C ASP A 14 -11.50 2.74 -17.36
N LEU A 15 -10.18 2.90 -17.59
CA LEU A 15 -9.38 3.71 -16.68
C LEU A 15 -9.91 5.13 -16.83
N ARG A 16 -11.04 5.41 -16.18
CA ARG A 16 -11.64 6.75 -16.08
C ARG A 16 -10.47 7.69 -15.78
N GLU A 17 -10.35 8.81 -16.52
CA GLU A 17 -9.28 9.81 -16.37
C GLU A 17 -8.87 9.93 -14.90
N ALA A 18 -7.82 9.19 -14.51
CA ALA A 18 -7.48 8.99 -13.12
C ALA A 18 -6.59 10.17 -12.72
N GLU A 19 -7.22 11.31 -12.45
CA GLU A 19 -6.53 12.47 -11.92
C GLU A 19 -7.09 12.87 -10.55
N PRO A 20 -6.23 12.98 -9.52
CA PRO A 20 -4.80 12.61 -9.45
C PRO A 20 -4.56 11.19 -8.93
N ALA A 21 -3.52 10.53 -9.45
CA ALA A 21 -2.99 9.29 -8.88
C ALA A 21 -1.98 9.61 -7.76
N VAL A 22 -1.98 8.81 -6.70
CA VAL A 22 -1.00 8.90 -5.60
C VAL A 22 -0.14 7.65 -5.61
N PHE A 23 1.17 7.84 -5.70
CA PHE A 23 2.14 6.75 -5.57
C PHE A 23 2.72 6.70 -4.15
N LEU A 24 2.56 5.55 -3.49
CA LEU A 24 3.18 5.25 -2.21
C LEU A 24 4.36 4.30 -2.44
N PRO A 25 5.61 4.76 -2.30
CA PRO A 25 6.79 3.92 -2.45
C PRO A 25 7.00 3.02 -1.22
N PRO A 26 7.92 2.03 -1.30
CA PRO A 26 8.21 1.12 -0.18
C PRO A 26 8.73 1.81 1.08
N ARG A 27 9.31 3.01 0.95
CA ARG A 27 9.80 3.82 2.09
C ARG A 27 8.81 4.93 2.41
N GLU A 28 8.49 5.09 3.69
CA GLU A 28 7.67 6.21 4.14
C GLU A 28 8.39 7.56 4.00
N MET A 29 7.60 8.64 3.86
CA MET A 29 8.13 9.98 3.64
C MET A 29 7.78 11.00 4.72
N ILE A 30 6.91 10.68 5.69
CA ILE A 30 6.51 11.66 6.70
C ILE A 30 7.64 11.98 7.69
N SER A 31 8.61 11.07 7.89
CA SER A 31 9.80 11.35 8.70
C SER A 31 10.84 12.20 7.96
N ALA A 32 10.96 12.01 6.64
CA ALA A 32 11.90 12.70 5.77
C ALA A 32 11.32 13.97 5.13
N PHE A 33 10.04 14.26 5.36
CA PHE A 33 9.30 15.38 4.79
C PHE A 33 9.98 16.75 4.98
N PRO A 34 10.51 17.11 6.16
CA PRO A 34 11.06 18.45 6.38
C PRO A 34 12.24 18.75 5.45
N GLY A 35 12.08 19.77 4.59
CA GLY A 35 13.11 20.20 3.65
C GLY A 35 13.26 19.35 2.38
N PHE A 36 12.53 18.24 2.25
CA PHE A 36 12.64 17.34 1.10
C PHE A 36 12.28 18.02 -0.22
N LEU A 37 11.12 18.70 -0.28
CA LEU A 37 10.65 19.37 -1.50
C LEU A 37 11.68 20.37 -2.04
N ALA A 38 12.28 21.17 -1.14
CA ALA A 38 13.29 22.16 -1.51
C ALA A 38 14.59 21.50 -2.01
N SER A 39 15.05 20.43 -1.35
CA SER A 39 16.24 19.68 -1.74
C SER A 39 16.06 18.97 -3.09
N TRP A 40 14.89 18.36 -3.32
CA TRP A 40 14.58 17.70 -4.59
C TRP A 40 14.58 18.68 -5.76
N LEU A 41 13.96 19.86 -5.60
CA LEU A 41 13.95 20.92 -6.63
C LEU A 41 15.35 21.43 -6.99
N LYS A 42 16.28 21.45 -6.04
CA LYS A 42 17.69 21.80 -6.26
C LYS A 42 18.52 20.68 -6.89
N ARG A 43 17.91 19.52 -7.17
CA ARG A 43 18.59 18.30 -7.66
C ARG A 43 19.65 17.77 -6.69
N GLU A 44 19.42 17.99 -5.40
CA GLU A 44 20.30 17.52 -4.32
C GLU A 44 19.85 16.15 -3.77
N SER A 45 18.74 15.61 -4.29
CA SER A 45 18.13 14.35 -3.88
C SER A 45 18.32 13.27 -4.95
N SER A 46 18.60 12.04 -4.52
CA SER A 46 18.68 10.85 -5.40
C SER A 46 17.34 10.13 -5.59
N PHE A 47 16.28 10.61 -4.94
CA PHE A 47 14.94 10.00 -5.03
C PHE A 47 14.28 10.33 -6.37
N ASP A 48 13.54 9.38 -6.92
CA ASP A 48 12.79 9.58 -8.15
C ASP A 48 11.58 10.53 -7.93
N ARG A 49 10.89 10.85 -9.03
CA ARG A 49 9.79 11.83 -9.04
C ARG A 49 8.59 11.43 -8.19
N SER A 50 8.33 10.13 -7.98
CA SER A 50 7.17 9.67 -7.21
C SER A 50 7.21 10.14 -5.75
N TYR A 51 8.39 10.16 -5.15
CA TYR A 51 8.61 10.68 -3.80
C TYR A 51 8.32 12.18 -3.70
N TYR A 52 8.68 12.96 -4.73
CA TYR A 52 8.34 14.37 -4.82
C TYR A 52 6.83 14.58 -4.90
N GLU A 53 6.14 13.84 -5.77
CA GLU A 53 4.69 13.94 -5.94
C GLU A 53 3.94 13.53 -4.66
N LEU A 54 4.41 12.49 -3.98
CA LEU A 54 3.89 12.14 -2.64
C LEU A 54 4.07 13.28 -1.65
N CYS A 55 5.26 13.89 -1.56
CA CYS A 55 5.46 15.03 -0.67
C CYS A 55 4.58 16.23 -1.04
N VAL A 56 4.30 16.48 -2.32
CA VAL A 56 3.34 17.52 -2.73
C VAL A 56 1.93 17.19 -2.21
N ALA A 57 1.50 15.93 -2.31
CA ALA A 57 0.21 15.49 -1.76
C ALA A 57 0.16 15.57 -0.22
N LEU A 58 1.27 15.28 0.46
CA LEU A 58 1.39 15.39 1.91
C LEU A 58 1.36 16.86 2.41
N ASP A 59 1.84 17.81 1.62
CA ASP A 59 1.82 19.24 1.99
C ASP A 59 0.41 19.86 1.89
N ALA A 60 -0.54 19.17 1.25
CA ALA A 60 -1.92 19.62 1.17
C ALA A 60 -2.60 19.62 2.55
N ARG A 61 -3.31 20.72 2.85
CA ARG A 61 -4.02 20.88 4.12
C ARG A 61 -5.18 19.89 4.24
N PRO A 62 -5.49 19.41 5.46
CA PRO A 62 -6.71 18.66 5.74
C PRO A 62 -7.96 19.33 5.18
N LEU A 63 -8.92 18.54 4.67
CA LEU A 63 -10.19 19.08 4.19
C LEU A 63 -10.93 19.79 5.32
N ARG A 64 -11.59 20.90 4.99
CA ARG A 64 -12.35 21.71 5.96
C ARG A 64 -13.68 21.03 6.33
N GLY A 65 -14.15 21.32 7.53
CA GLY A 65 -15.45 20.86 8.03
C GLY A 65 -15.42 19.45 8.64
N PRO A 66 -16.58 18.95 9.09
CA PRO A 66 -16.67 17.64 9.74
C PRO A 66 -16.28 16.50 8.79
N ARG A 67 -15.80 15.40 9.38
CA ARG A 67 -15.55 14.14 8.64
C ARG A 67 -16.90 13.57 8.17
N SER A 68 -17.00 13.18 6.90
CA SER A 68 -18.12 12.36 6.43
C SER A 68 -18.09 11.01 7.18
N PRO A 69 -19.23 10.32 7.34
CA PRO A 69 -19.27 9.02 8.01
C PRO A 69 -18.30 8.00 7.38
N ALA A 70 -18.25 7.94 6.05
CA ALA A 70 -17.32 7.09 5.30
C ALA A 70 -15.85 7.39 5.64
N ARG A 71 -15.45 8.67 5.58
CA ARG A 71 -14.07 9.09 5.90
C ARG A 71 -13.72 8.82 7.37
N ALA A 72 -14.66 9.02 8.28
CA ALA A 72 -14.46 8.71 9.69
C ALA A 72 -14.26 7.20 9.92
N ALA A 73 -15.04 6.35 9.23
CA ALA A 73 -14.91 4.90 9.28
C ALA A 73 -13.57 4.40 8.70
N LEU A 74 -13.07 5.03 7.63
CA LEU A 74 -11.75 4.77 7.06
C LEU A 74 -10.60 5.16 8.02
N LEU A 75 -10.70 6.33 8.65
CA LEU A 75 -9.62 6.86 9.49
C LEU A 75 -9.53 6.16 10.85
N ALA A 76 -10.65 5.79 11.47
CA ALA A 76 -10.66 5.32 12.85
C ALA A 76 -9.76 4.08 13.09
N PRO A 77 -9.75 3.04 12.24
CA PRO A 77 -8.84 1.90 12.38
C PRO A 77 -7.36 2.29 12.24
N LEU A 78 -7.04 3.21 11.33
CA LEU A 78 -5.67 3.70 11.11
C LEU A 78 -5.18 4.55 12.30
N GLU A 79 -6.00 5.50 12.76
CA GLU A 79 -5.72 6.34 13.93
C GLU A 79 -5.53 5.49 15.20
N LYS A 80 -6.35 4.43 15.35
CA LYS A 80 -6.18 3.44 16.42
C LYS A 80 -4.85 2.69 16.30
N ALA A 81 -4.45 2.27 15.11
CA ALA A 81 -3.22 1.50 14.89
C ALA A 81 -1.95 2.34 15.14
N ILE A 82 -1.95 3.62 14.74
CA ILE A 82 -0.84 4.55 15.00
C ILE A 82 -0.86 5.12 16.43
N GLY A 83 -1.93 4.88 17.19
CA GLY A 83 -2.09 5.30 18.57
C GLY A 83 -2.47 6.78 18.75
N GLY A 84 -2.97 7.44 17.70
CA GLY A 84 -3.19 8.88 17.70
C GLY A 84 -3.66 9.45 16.36
N THR A 85 -3.55 10.77 16.23
CA THR A 85 -3.85 11.50 14.99
C THR A 85 -2.63 12.26 14.52
N LEU A 86 -2.47 12.39 13.20
CA LEU A 86 -1.36 13.16 12.64
C LEU A 86 -1.71 14.65 12.49
N ASP A 87 -0.71 15.49 12.69
CA ASP A 87 -0.73 16.91 12.34
C ASP A 87 0.58 17.32 11.65
N LEU A 88 0.53 18.37 10.83
CA LEU A 88 1.67 18.95 10.13
C LEU A 88 1.93 20.35 10.69
N VAL A 89 2.93 20.47 11.56
CA VAL A 89 3.27 21.72 12.26
C VAL A 89 4.65 22.19 11.80
N ASN A 90 4.73 23.39 11.24
CA ASN A 90 5.98 24.00 10.76
C ASN A 90 6.80 23.08 9.83
N GLY A 91 6.11 22.34 8.94
CA GLY A 91 6.75 21.43 7.98
C GLY A 91 7.26 20.12 8.60
N ARG A 92 6.82 19.75 9.80
CA ARG A 92 7.11 18.47 10.46
C ARG A 92 5.83 17.76 10.85
N PHE A 93 5.80 16.44 10.62
CA PHE A 93 4.69 15.60 11.05
C PHE A 93 4.83 15.22 12.53
N TYR A 94 3.72 15.34 13.26
CA TYR A 94 3.58 14.93 14.65
C TYR A 94 2.40 13.95 14.78
N CYS A 95 2.55 12.94 15.64
CA CYS A 95 1.45 12.09 16.09
C CYS A 95 1.00 12.53 17.49
N HIS A 96 -0.22 13.05 17.58
CA HIS A 96 -0.89 13.37 18.84
C HIS A 96 -1.49 12.09 19.41
N GLN A 97 -0.81 11.50 20.39
CA GLN A 97 -1.20 10.23 20.99
C GLN A 97 -2.36 10.39 21.96
N GLN A 98 -3.14 9.32 22.14
CA GLN A 98 -4.30 9.32 23.04
C GLN A 98 -3.94 9.52 24.52
N ASN A 99 -2.71 9.22 24.91
CA ASN A 99 -2.17 9.46 26.25
C ASN A 99 -1.76 10.93 26.50
N GLY A 100 -1.89 11.81 25.50
CA GLY A 100 -1.52 13.22 25.57
C GLY A 100 -0.07 13.53 25.16
N GLU A 101 0.73 12.51 24.80
CA GLU A 101 2.08 12.72 24.27
C GLU A 101 2.03 13.13 22.79
N ASN A 102 2.97 14.00 22.39
CA ASN A 102 3.14 14.40 21.00
C ASN A 102 4.48 13.87 20.50
N LEU A 103 4.43 12.97 19.53
CA LEU A 103 5.61 12.29 18.99
C LEU A 103 5.95 12.82 17.61
N GLU A 104 7.17 13.31 17.40
CA GLU A 104 7.65 13.62 16.04
C GLU A 104 7.67 12.36 15.19
N ALA A 105 7.25 12.46 13.92
CA ALA A 105 7.15 11.31 13.03
C ALA A 105 8.43 10.44 12.99
N PRO A 106 9.66 10.99 12.93
CA PRO A 106 10.89 10.18 13.01
C PRO A 106 11.02 9.24 14.22
N LEU A 107 10.32 9.52 15.32
CA LEU A 107 10.34 8.70 16.54
C LEU A 107 9.30 7.57 16.53
N MET A 108 8.34 7.59 15.59
CA MET A 108 7.39 6.48 15.40
C MET A 108 8.07 5.29 14.73
N ALA A 109 7.53 4.07 14.90
CA ALA A 109 7.97 2.92 14.11
C ALA A 109 7.63 3.09 12.62
N GLU A 110 8.50 2.66 11.71
CA GLU A 110 8.35 2.90 10.27
C GLU A 110 7.04 2.36 9.68
N GLY A 111 6.65 1.14 10.06
CA GLY A 111 5.36 0.59 9.66
C GLY A 111 4.17 1.47 10.08
N LEU A 112 4.22 2.07 11.28
CA LEU A 112 3.19 3.01 11.73
C LEU A 112 3.24 4.33 10.96
N ARG A 113 4.42 4.78 10.52
CA ARG A 113 4.56 5.96 9.66
C ARG A 113 3.94 5.75 8.28
N LYS A 114 4.02 4.54 7.72
CA LYS A 114 3.29 4.17 6.49
C LYS A 114 1.78 4.28 6.68
N LEU A 115 1.24 3.69 7.74
CA LEU A 115 -0.20 3.79 8.05
C LEU A 115 -0.61 5.24 8.33
N GLY A 116 0.24 6.01 9.00
CA GLY A 116 0.04 7.44 9.21
C GLY A 116 0.01 8.23 7.90
N THR A 117 0.90 7.93 6.95
CA THR A 117 0.91 8.52 5.61
C THR A 117 -0.43 8.30 4.92
N LEU A 118 -0.95 7.07 4.95
CA LEU A 118 -2.26 6.74 4.40
C LEU A 118 -3.40 7.51 5.10
N ALA A 119 -3.39 7.56 6.43
CA ALA A 119 -4.38 8.31 7.21
C ALA A 119 -4.36 9.80 6.86
N TRP A 120 -3.18 10.41 6.71
CA TRP A 120 -3.05 11.81 6.34
C TRP A 120 -3.62 12.11 4.94
N LEU A 121 -3.30 11.26 3.97
CA LEU A 121 -3.78 11.42 2.59
C LEU A 121 -5.30 11.22 2.47
N ILE A 122 -5.89 10.36 3.30
CA ILE A 122 -7.35 10.25 3.43
C ILE A 122 -7.93 11.50 4.10
N LEU A 123 -7.26 12.00 5.15
CA LEU A 123 -7.70 13.17 5.90
C LEU A 123 -7.72 14.44 5.04
N ASN A 124 -6.69 14.64 4.20
CA ASN A 124 -6.57 15.78 3.30
C ASN A 124 -7.28 15.59 1.95
N GLY A 125 -7.87 14.41 1.71
CA GLY A 125 -8.66 14.12 0.52
C GLY A 125 -7.85 13.73 -0.71
N SER A 126 -6.53 13.60 -0.61
CA SER A 126 -5.68 13.19 -1.74
C SER A 126 -5.97 11.77 -2.25
N LEU A 127 -6.57 10.92 -1.41
CA LEU A 127 -6.95 9.54 -1.76
C LEU A 127 -8.46 9.32 -1.91
N MET A 128 -9.25 10.39 -2.00
CA MET A 128 -10.71 10.32 -2.14
C MET A 128 -11.15 10.69 -3.57
N ASP A 129 -12.39 10.37 -3.92
CA ASP A 129 -13.08 10.77 -5.16
C ASP A 129 -12.40 10.34 -6.47
N ARG A 130 -12.54 9.04 -6.84
CA ARG A 130 -12.14 8.47 -8.14
C ARG A 130 -10.63 8.49 -8.46
N GLY A 131 -9.79 8.79 -7.48
CA GLY A 131 -8.33 8.71 -7.61
C GLY A 131 -7.78 7.28 -7.72
N LEU A 132 -6.54 7.17 -8.18
CA LEU A 132 -5.79 5.91 -8.26
C LEU A 132 -4.69 5.89 -7.18
N LEU A 133 -4.76 4.93 -6.25
CA LEU A 133 -3.68 4.62 -5.32
C LEU A 133 -2.77 3.56 -5.94
N CYS A 134 -1.52 3.90 -6.21
CA CYS A 134 -0.48 2.94 -6.54
C CYS A 134 0.40 2.73 -5.30
N TRP A 135 0.39 1.53 -4.71
CA TRP A 135 1.16 1.25 -3.49
C TRP A 135 2.15 0.13 -3.72
N ASP A 136 3.43 0.46 -3.59
CA ASP A 136 4.55 -0.47 -3.70
C ASP A 136 5.00 -0.95 -2.31
N GLU A 137 5.06 -2.26 -2.12
CA GLU A 137 5.41 -2.98 -0.89
C GLU A 137 4.76 -2.38 0.39
N PRO A 138 3.41 -2.34 0.46
CA PRO A 138 2.71 -1.89 1.66
C PRO A 138 3.13 -2.67 2.92
N GLU A 139 3.40 -3.96 2.79
CA GLU A 139 3.84 -4.89 3.85
C GLU A 139 5.21 -4.56 4.44
N ALA A 140 6.07 -3.84 3.72
CA ALA A 140 7.46 -3.71 4.14
C ALA A 140 7.54 -2.94 5.47
N ASN A 141 8.29 -3.48 6.42
CA ASN A 141 8.42 -2.95 7.79
C ASN A 141 7.11 -2.90 8.61
N LEU A 142 6.03 -3.55 8.15
CA LEU A 142 4.81 -3.75 8.93
C LEU A 142 4.87 -5.01 9.78
N ASN A 143 4.19 -4.97 10.93
CA ASN A 143 3.88 -6.17 11.68
C ASN A 143 2.86 -7.00 10.88
N PRO A 144 3.03 -8.33 10.71
CA PRO A 144 2.07 -9.18 10.01
C PRO A 144 0.62 -9.06 10.51
N ARG A 145 0.43 -8.72 11.79
CA ARG A 145 -0.90 -8.48 12.38
C ARG A 145 -1.63 -7.26 11.80
N LEU A 146 -0.92 -6.34 11.17
CA LEU A 146 -1.47 -5.13 10.55
C LEU A 146 -1.75 -5.33 9.04
N VAL A 147 -1.39 -6.47 8.46
CA VAL A 147 -1.66 -6.77 7.04
C VAL A 147 -3.17 -6.80 6.75
N THR A 148 -3.97 -7.35 7.67
CA THR A 148 -5.44 -7.34 7.57
C THR A 148 -6.02 -5.93 7.61
N LEU A 149 -5.41 -5.01 8.38
CA LEU A 149 -5.79 -3.61 8.39
C LEU A 149 -5.46 -2.93 7.05
N VAL A 150 -4.31 -3.23 6.45
CA VAL A 150 -3.97 -2.74 5.10
C VAL A 150 -4.99 -3.24 4.07
N ARG A 151 -5.29 -4.54 4.07
CA ARG A 151 -6.36 -5.14 3.24
C ARG A 151 -7.68 -4.41 3.41
N ASP A 152 -8.15 -4.25 4.65
CA ASP A 152 -9.44 -3.60 4.95
C ASP A 152 -9.47 -2.15 4.48
N THR A 153 -8.35 -1.43 4.63
CA THR A 153 -8.27 -0.04 4.20
C THR A 153 -8.27 0.08 2.68
N LEU A 154 -7.52 -0.77 1.97
CA LEU A 154 -7.52 -0.82 0.50
C LEU A 154 -8.93 -1.10 -0.04
N LEU A 155 -9.60 -2.11 0.53
CA LEU A 155 -10.96 -2.44 0.15
C LEU A 155 -11.88 -1.25 0.43
N ALA A 156 -11.86 -0.69 1.64
CA ALA A 156 -12.71 0.44 1.99
C ALA A 156 -12.51 1.64 1.06
N LEU A 157 -11.26 1.98 0.68
CA LEU A 157 -10.97 3.02 -0.32
C LEU A 157 -11.61 2.72 -1.68
N VAL A 158 -11.50 1.47 -2.15
CA VAL A 158 -12.16 1.03 -3.39
C VAL A 158 -13.69 1.13 -3.29
N GLY A 159 -14.25 0.86 -2.12
CA GLY A 159 -15.69 1.00 -1.85
C GLY A 159 -16.18 2.45 -1.93
N GLU A 160 -15.32 3.41 -1.59
CA GLU A 160 -15.57 4.85 -1.74
C GLU A 160 -15.27 5.37 -3.17
N GLY A 161 -14.97 4.46 -4.10
CA GLY A 161 -14.83 4.77 -5.52
C GLY A 161 -13.40 5.07 -5.98
N ALA A 162 -12.39 4.92 -5.12
CA ALA A 162 -10.99 4.94 -5.55
C ALA A 162 -10.62 3.64 -6.30
N GLN A 163 -9.51 3.66 -7.02
CA GLN A 163 -8.87 2.45 -7.54
C GLN A 163 -7.56 2.19 -6.79
N ALA A 164 -7.19 0.93 -6.60
CA ALA A 164 -5.93 0.56 -5.96
C ALA A 164 -5.15 -0.42 -6.85
N LEU A 165 -3.88 -0.09 -7.10
CA LEU A 165 -2.89 -0.96 -7.71
C LEU A 165 -1.80 -1.22 -6.69
N VAL A 166 -1.62 -2.48 -6.30
CA VAL A 166 -0.66 -2.88 -5.27
C VAL A 166 0.41 -3.77 -5.86
N ALA A 167 1.67 -3.42 -5.64
CA ALA A 167 2.81 -4.28 -5.90
C ALA A 167 3.28 -4.89 -4.58
N THR A 168 3.37 -6.22 -4.51
CA THR A 168 3.70 -6.94 -3.29
C THR A 168 4.49 -8.20 -3.63
N HIS A 169 5.40 -8.57 -2.73
CA HIS A 169 6.10 -9.86 -2.75
C HIS A 169 5.69 -10.74 -1.56
N ASP A 170 4.71 -10.29 -0.77
CA ASP A 170 4.27 -10.94 0.46
C ASP A 170 3.07 -11.86 0.23
N TYR A 171 3.28 -13.13 0.59
CA TYR A 171 2.24 -14.16 0.50
C TYR A 171 1.02 -13.81 1.37
N LEU A 172 1.23 -13.29 2.59
CA LEU A 172 0.12 -13.04 3.51
C LEU A 172 -0.82 -11.97 2.97
N LEU A 173 -0.30 -10.83 2.51
CA LEU A 173 -1.11 -9.77 1.92
C LEU A 173 -1.84 -10.23 0.66
N ALA A 174 -1.13 -10.90 -0.27
CA ALA A 174 -1.73 -11.40 -1.51
C ALA A 174 -2.85 -12.42 -1.22
N SER A 175 -2.62 -13.33 -0.27
CA SER A 175 -3.61 -14.31 0.18
C SER A 175 -4.81 -13.64 0.85
N GLU A 176 -4.60 -12.66 1.73
CA GLU A 176 -5.66 -11.93 2.43
C GLU A 176 -6.56 -11.14 1.47
N LEU A 177 -5.98 -10.50 0.44
CA LEU A 177 -6.73 -9.85 -0.63
C LEU A 177 -7.53 -10.87 -1.47
N SER A 178 -6.94 -12.04 -1.76
CA SER A 178 -7.62 -13.09 -2.52
C SER A 178 -8.80 -13.67 -1.75
N LEU A 179 -8.65 -13.93 -0.45
CA LEU A 179 -9.73 -14.39 0.42
C LEU A 179 -10.87 -13.37 0.48
N ALA A 180 -10.54 -12.08 0.61
CA ALA A 180 -11.56 -11.04 0.60
C ALA A 180 -12.31 -10.95 -0.74
N SER A 181 -11.63 -11.22 -1.87
CA SER A 181 -12.27 -11.27 -3.18
C SER A 181 -13.14 -12.52 -3.36
N GLU A 182 -12.69 -13.68 -2.88
CA GLU A 182 -13.40 -14.96 -3.03
C GLU A 182 -14.69 -15.01 -2.20
N TYR A 183 -14.64 -14.44 -0.99
CA TYR A 183 -15.76 -14.42 -0.05
C TYR A 183 -16.46 -13.06 0.04
N ALA A 184 -16.29 -12.20 -0.97
CA ALA A 184 -16.96 -10.90 -1.02
C ALA A 184 -18.49 -11.08 -1.06
N THR A 185 -19.20 -10.33 -0.22
CA THR A 185 -20.67 -10.30 -0.18
C THR A 185 -21.26 -9.08 -0.89
N ASP A 186 -20.43 -8.24 -1.51
CA ASP A 186 -20.87 -7.04 -2.21
C ASP A 186 -21.64 -7.41 -3.50
N GLU A 187 -22.69 -6.65 -3.82
CA GLU A 187 -23.43 -6.76 -5.08
C GLU A 187 -23.47 -5.38 -5.79
N PRO A 188 -22.82 -5.21 -6.96
CA PRO A 188 -21.94 -6.16 -7.64
C PRO A 188 -20.62 -6.38 -6.88
N PRO A 189 -19.96 -7.55 -7.06
CA PRO A 189 -18.70 -7.84 -6.39
C PRO A 189 -17.61 -6.87 -6.84
N ARG A 190 -16.75 -6.47 -5.89
CA ARG A 190 -15.57 -5.66 -6.19
C ARG A 190 -14.64 -6.44 -7.09
N LEU A 191 -14.27 -5.85 -8.22
CA LEU A 191 -13.36 -6.47 -9.16
C LEU A 191 -11.93 -6.43 -8.61
N THR A 192 -11.42 -7.59 -8.20
CA THR A 192 -10.01 -7.79 -7.88
C THR A 192 -9.38 -8.65 -8.97
N ARG A 193 -8.17 -8.29 -9.40
CA ARG A 193 -7.35 -9.10 -10.30
C ARG A 193 -5.96 -9.22 -9.74
N PHE A 194 -5.38 -10.39 -9.92
CA PHE A 194 -3.99 -10.67 -9.59
C PHE A 194 -3.19 -10.84 -10.88
N HIS A 195 -1.98 -10.28 -10.88
CA HIS A 195 -1.08 -10.30 -12.03
C HIS A 195 0.30 -10.78 -11.58
N ALA A 196 0.78 -11.89 -12.13
CA ALA A 196 2.15 -12.33 -11.97
C ALA A 196 3.00 -11.87 -13.16
N LEU A 197 4.15 -11.26 -12.87
CA LEU A 197 5.11 -10.82 -13.87
C LEU A 197 6.30 -11.77 -13.88
N LYS A 198 6.68 -12.25 -15.07
CA LYS A 198 7.80 -13.20 -15.24
C LYS A 198 8.69 -12.81 -16.41
N HIS A 199 9.96 -13.22 -16.35
CA HIS A 199 10.88 -13.10 -17.48
C HIS A 199 10.64 -14.27 -18.45
N GLY A 200 10.11 -13.96 -19.64
CA GLY A 200 10.01 -14.88 -20.76
C GLY A 200 11.12 -14.67 -21.79
N GLU A 201 11.12 -15.44 -22.88
CA GLU A 201 12.16 -15.40 -23.91
C GLU A 201 12.28 -14.05 -24.62
N LYS A 202 11.18 -13.29 -24.70
CA LYS A 202 11.09 -12.02 -25.45
C LYS A 202 10.86 -10.79 -24.56
N GLY A 203 10.99 -10.92 -23.24
CA GLY A 203 10.77 -9.83 -22.29
C GLY A 203 9.92 -10.25 -21.09
N ILE A 204 9.14 -9.32 -20.54
CA ILE A 204 8.25 -9.61 -19.41
C ILE A 204 6.91 -10.15 -19.92
N GLU A 205 6.53 -11.34 -19.45
CA GLU A 205 5.23 -11.95 -19.67
C GLU A 205 4.34 -11.73 -18.44
N VAL A 206 3.02 -11.70 -18.67
CA VAL A 206 2.03 -11.46 -17.62
C VAL A 206 1.04 -12.61 -17.59
N GLU A 207 0.89 -13.23 -16.43
CA GLU A 207 -0.22 -14.13 -16.12
C GLU A 207 -1.23 -13.38 -15.26
N SER A 208 -2.53 -13.56 -15.52
CA SER A 208 -3.59 -12.89 -14.76
C SER A 208 -4.65 -13.88 -14.31
N ALA A 209 -5.11 -13.72 -13.08
CA ALA A 209 -6.17 -14.54 -12.51
C ALA A 209 -7.11 -13.71 -11.62
N ALA A 210 -8.32 -14.21 -11.41
CA ALA A 210 -9.29 -13.61 -10.49
C ALA A 210 -8.92 -13.86 -9.01
N LEU A 211 -8.23 -14.96 -8.73
CA LEU A 211 -7.79 -15.36 -7.39
C LEU A 211 -6.29 -15.60 -7.38
N PHE A 212 -5.63 -15.30 -6.26
CA PHE A 212 -4.18 -15.47 -6.11
C PHE A 212 -3.71 -16.92 -6.26
N PRO A 213 -4.36 -17.94 -5.66
CA PRO A 213 -3.96 -19.34 -5.83
C PRO A 213 -4.16 -19.89 -7.24
N ALA A 214 -4.89 -19.18 -8.11
CA ALA A 214 -5.11 -19.59 -9.50
C ALA A 214 -3.99 -19.14 -10.45
N LEU A 215 -2.98 -18.41 -9.95
CA LEU A 215 -1.77 -18.10 -10.69
C LEU A 215 -0.87 -19.35 -10.73
N SER A 216 -0.62 -19.87 -11.93
CA SER A 216 0.13 -21.11 -12.14
C SER A 216 1.65 -20.92 -12.06
N GLU A 217 2.18 -19.77 -12.48
CA GLU A 217 3.60 -19.47 -12.45
C GLU A 217 3.85 -18.21 -11.61
N ASN A 218 3.96 -18.39 -10.29
CA ASN A 218 4.13 -17.29 -9.33
C ASN A 218 5.25 -17.59 -8.32
N ALA A 219 6.30 -16.75 -8.34
CA ALA A 219 7.45 -16.86 -7.46
C ALA A 219 7.10 -16.81 -5.95
N ILE A 220 6.03 -16.10 -5.56
CA ILE A 220 5.55 -16.05 -4.18
C ILE A 220 5.02 -17.43 -3.75
N LEU A 221 4.19 -18.06 -4.59
CA LEU A 221 3.63 -19.39 -4.32
C LEU A 221 4.73 -20.47 -4.31
N ASP A 222 5.67 -20.40 -5.25
CA ASP A 222 6.81 -21.33 -5.32
C ASP A 222 7.69 -21.24 -4.08
N ALA A 223 8.04 -20.02 -3.66
CA ALA A 223 8.86 -19.79 -2.48
C ALA A 223 8.17 -20.29 -1.19
N PHE A 224 6.86 -20.06 -1.08
CA PHE A 224 6.07 -20.47 0.08
C PHE A 224 5.87 -22.00 0.11
N GLY A 225 5.58 -22.63 -1.02
CA GLY A 225 5.51 -24.08 -1.17
C GLY A 225 6.82 -24.75 -0.74
N ALA A 226 7.94 -24.26 -1.29
CA ALA A 226 9.27 -24.77 -0.93
C ALA A 226 9.59 -24.58 0.58
N HIS A 227 9.10 -23.52 1.21
CA HIS A 227 9.23 -23.32 2.65
C HIS A 227 8.45 -24.39 3.45
N HIS A 228 7.22 -24.70 3.05
CA HIS A 228 6.40 -25.73 3.68
C HIS A 228 7.01 -27.13 3.55
N ASP A 229 7.55 -27.46 2.37
CA ASP A 229 8.22 -28.73 2.14
C ASP A 229 9.44 -28.90 3.04
N ARG A 230 10.30 -27.88 3.13
CA ARG A 230 11.45 -27.88 4.06
C ARG A 230 11.02 -28.09 5.52
N ARG A 231 9.94 -27.44 5.95
CA ARG A 231 9.41 -27.63 7.32
C ARG A 231 8.92 -29.05 7.57
N ARG A 232 8.19 -29.62 6.61
CA ARG A 232 7.68 -31.00 6.68
C ARG A 232 8.83 -32.00 6.77
N GLU A 233 9.86 -31.84 5.95
CA GLU A 233 11.04 -32.72 5.97
C GLU A 233 11.77 -32.70 7.31
N LEU A 234 11.97 -31.52 7.90
CA LEU A 234 12.62 -31.39 9.21
C LEU A 234 11.81 -32.07 10.33
N PHE A 235 10.49 -31.88 10.33
CA PHE A 235 9.59 -32.52 11.29
C PHE A 235 9.63 -34.06 11.20
N LEU A 236 9.59 -34.61 9.98
CA LEU A 236 9.67 -36.06 9.77
C LEU A 236 11.04 -36.62 10.22
N ARG A 237 12.13 -35.87 10.04
CA ARG A 237 13.46 -36.25 10.53
C ARG A 237 13.56 -36.27 12.06
N GLU A 238 12.83 -35.41 12.75
CA GLU A 238 12.75 -35.44 14.22
C GLU A 238 11.96 -36.63 14.74
N GLN A 239 10.88 -37.03 14.06
CA GLN A 239 10.07 -38.19 14.47
C GLN A 239 10.67 -39.56 14.10
N GLY A 240 11.61 -39.58 13.14
CA GLY A 240 12.35 -40.78 12.74
C GLY A 240 13.64 -41.03 13.54
N LYS A 241 13.93 -40.21 14.55
CA LYS A 241 14.98 -40.42 15.56
C LYS A 241 14.35 -40.85 16.88
#